data_AF-A0A6J1QT40-F1
#
_entry.id   AF-A0A6J1QT40-F1
#
_cell.length_a   1.000
_cell.length_b   1.000
_cell.length_c   1.000
_cell.angle_alpha   90.00
_cell.angle_beta   90.00
_cell.angle_gamma   90.00
#
_symmetry.space_group_name_H-M   'P 1'
#
loop_
_entity.id
_entity.type
_entity.pdbx_description
1 polymer ?
#
loop_
_entity_poly.entity_id
_entity_poly.type
_entity_poly.pdbx_seq_one_letter_code
_entity_poly.pdbx_strand_id
1 'polypeptide(L)'
;MKIVFALLCVAVAFVAAQDAQVQERPKTFRRLIPADVLRDFPGMCFASTKCATIEPTKSWELAPFCGRSTCVPADDNSGRLFELVEDCGPLPKANPKCKLSDKTNKTASFPDCCPIFECEDGAKLEYPDIPTLPPPSEADVAAAKPQPEAPKP
;
A
#
# COMPACT_ATOMS: atom_id res chain seq x y z
N MET A 1 72.35 1.92 -0.40
CA MET A 1 71.59 2.88 -1.23
C MET A 1 70.24 3.09 -0.55
N LYS A 2 70.10 4.18 0.20
CA LYS A 2 69.54 5.49 -0.22
C LYS A 2 68.00 5.52 -0.08
N ILE A 3 67.60 6.07 1.06
CA ILE A 3 66.33 6.70 1.41
C ILE A 3 65.79 7.51 0.24
N VAL A 4 64.50 7.36 -0.11
CA VAL A 4 63.57 8.49 -0.29
C VAL A 4 62.15 7.99 0.03
N PHE A 5 61.68 8.35 1.21
CA PHE A 5 60.26 8.51 1.52
C PHE A 5 59.68 9.60 0.61
N ALA A 6 58.65 9.28 -0.16
CA ALA A 6 57.73 10.25 -0.75
C ALA A 6 56.33 9.70 -0.46
N LEU A 7 55.67 10.05 0.66
CA LEU A 7 54.99 11.32 0.87
C LEU A 7 54.22 11.75 -0.39
N LEU A 8 53.10 11.06 -0.66
CA LEU A 8 51.99 11.66 -1.38
C LEU A 8 50.72 11.49 -0.55
N CYS A 9 50.40 12.56 0.16
CA CYS A 9 49.10 12.83 0.75
C CYS A 9 48.02 12.68 -0.34
N VAL A 10 47.20 11.64 -0.27
CA VAL A 10 45.93 11.60 -1.01
C VAL A 10 44.83 11.77 0.01
N ALA A 11 44.13 12.88 -0.17
CA ALA A 11 43.09 13.43 0.66
C ALA A 11 42.07 12.39 1.11
N VAL A 12 41.79 12.42 2.42
CA VAL A 12 40.65 11.80 3.04
C VAL A 12 39.39 12.49 2.52
N ALA A 13 38.80 11.96 1.45
CA ALA A 13 37.44 12.29 1.08
C ALA A 13 36.51 11.53 2.04
N PHE A 14 36.20 12.17 3.18
CA PHE A 14 35.02 11.82 3.96
C PHE A 14 33.79 12.07 3.08
N VAL A 15 33.41 11.07 2.29
CA VAL A 15 32.09 11.01 1.68
C VAL A 15 31.13 10.65 2.81
N ALA A 16 30.66 11.68 3.53
CA ALA A 16 29.48 11.58 4.36
C ALA A 16 28.27 11.42 3.44
N ALA A 17 28.09 10.22 2.88
CA ALA A 17 26.80 9.78 2.39
C ALA A 17 25.92 9.58 3.63
N GLN A 18 25.32 10.65 4.13
CA GLN A 18 24.09 10.53 4.90
C GLN A 18 23.02 10.08 3.91
N ASP A 19 22.96 8.78 3.70
CA ASP A 19 21.77 8.09 3.24
C ASP A 19 20.64 8.47 4.20
N ALA A 20 19.96 9.57 3.88
CA ALA A 20 18.61 9.80 4.35
C ALA A 20 17.77 8.69 3.73
N GLN A 21 17.82 7.51 4.35
CA GLN A 21 16.87 6.44 4.12
C GLN A 21 15.52 6.95 4.62
N VAL A 22 14.89 7.77 3.79
CA VAL A 22 13.45 7.88 3.70
C VAL A 22 13.06 6.51 3.18
N GLN A 23 12.82 5.59 4.13
CA GLN A 23 12.23 4.30 3.83
C GLN A 23 10.89 4.63 3.18
N GLU A 24 10.85 4.58 1.85
CA GLU A 24 9.71 4.97 1.02
C GLU A 24 8.67 3.85 1.17
N ARG A 25 8.02 3.85 2.32
CA ARG A 25 6.96 2.92 2.67
C ARG A 25 5.87 3.04 1.59
N PRO A 26 5.37 1.91 1.05
CA PRO A 26 4.29 1.94 0.07
C PRO A 26 3.13 2.78 0.58
N LYS A 27 2.60 3.66 -0.26
CA LYS A 27 1.44 4.52 0.08
C LYS A 27 0.16 3.71 0.34
N THR A 28 0.15 2.45 -0.09
CA THR A 28 -0.98 1.54 -0.03
C THR A 28 -0.54 0.16 0.44
N PHE A 29 -1.39 -0.48 1.22
CA PHE A 29 -1.16 -1.76 1.88
C PHE A 29 -2.11 -2.79 1.30
N ARG A 30 -1.60 -4.00 1.07
CA ARG A 30 -2.36 -5.11 0.52
C ARG A 30 -2.40 -6.24 1.53
N ARG A 31 -3.60 -6.78 1.75
CA ARG A 31 -3.81 -7.98 2.59
C ARG A 31 -4.94 -8.81 2.01
N LEU A 32 -4.79 -10.12 2.13
CA LEU A 32 -5.79 -11.08 1.72
C LEU A 32 -6.50 -11.60 2.98
N ILE A 33 -7.81 -11.43 3.06
CA ILE A 33 -8.64 -11.97 4.15
C ILE A 33 -9.64 -12.98 3.58
N PRO A 34 -10.05 -14.01 4.34
CA PRO A 34 -11.18 -14.85 3.92
C PRO A 34 -12.39 -13.97 3.66
N ALA A 35 -13.06 -14.15 2.53
CA ALA A 35 -14.27 -13.39 2.23
C ALA A 35 -15.40 -13.84 3.15
N ASP A 36 -16.21 -12.89 3.62
CA ASP A 36 -17.53 -13.22 4.14
C ASP A 36 -18.39 -13.71 2.98
N VAL A 37 -19.01 -14.87 3.15
CA VAL A 37 -19.88 -15.48 2.14
C VAL A 37 -21.23 -15.75 2.77
N LEU A 38 -22.29 -15.24 2.14
CA LEU A 38 -23.64 -15.50 2.61
C LEU A 38 -24.09 -16.89 2.17
N ARG A 39 -24.82 -17.58 3.04
CA ARG A 39 -25.36 -18.93 2.77
C ARG A 39 -26.14 -19.00 1.46
N ASP A 40 -26.93 -17.96 1.18
CA ASP A 40 -27.80 -17.91 0.00
C ASP A 40 -27.03 -17.54 -1.29
N PHE A 41 -25.77 -17.11 -1.16
CA PHE A 41 -24.90 -16.67 -2.24
C PHE A 41 -23.47 -17.22 -2.11
N PRO A 42 -23.27 -18.55 -2.16
CA PRO A 42 -22.00 -19.20 -1.83
C PRO A 42 -20.83 -18.86 -2.78
N GLY A 43 -21.12 -18.33 -3.97
CA GLY A 43 -20.13 -17.95 -4.98
C GLY A 43 -19.82 -16.45 -5.04
N MET A 44 -20.26 -15.66 -4.04
CA MET A 44 -20.06 -14.22 -4.01
C MET A 44 -19.47 -13.76 -2.68
N CYS A 45 -18.59 -12.77 -2.73
CA CYS A 45 -18.11 -12.08 -1.52
C CYS A 45 -19.20 -11.16 -0.98
N PHE A 46 -19.32 -11.02 0.34
CA PHE A 46 -20.22 -10.07 0.98
C PHE A 46 -19.45 -8.82 1.39
N ALA A 47 -19.78 -7.69 0.76
CA ALA A 47 -19.22 -6.39 1.09
C ALA A 47 -20.01 -5.75 2.24
N SER A 48 -19.52 -5.88 3.47
CA SER A 48 -20.18 -5.33 4.67
C SER A 48 -20.40 -3.81 4.61
N THR A 49 -19.45 -3.06 4.06
CA THR A 49 -19.55 -1.60 3.87
C THR A 49 -20.65 -1.18 2.91
N LYS A 50 -21.07 -2.06 1.99
CA LYS A 50 -22.14 -1.82 1.02
C LYS A 50 -23.43 -2.58 1.34
N CYS A 51 -23.40 -3.50 2.30
CA CYS A 51 -24.48 -4.45 2.56
C CYS A 51 -24.94 -5.16 1.26
N ALA A 52 -23.99 -5.63 0.45
CA ALA A 52 -24.25 -6.21 -0.86
C ALA A 52 -23.30 -7.36 -1.19
N THR A 53 -23.73 -8.28 -2.05
CA THR A 53 -22.89 -9.33 -2.60
C THR A 53 -22.16 -8.85 -3.84
N ILE A 54 -20.90 -9.27 -3.99
CA ILE A 54 -19.99 -8.87 -5.06
C ILE A 54 -19.47 -10.13 -5.76
N GLU A 55 -19.57 -10.15 -7.08
CA GLU A 55 -19.07 -11.24 -7.91
C GLU A 55 -17.53 -11.36 -7.83
N PRO A 56 -16.97 -12.56 -8.06
CA PRO A 56 -15.53 -12.73 -8.20
C PRO A 56 -14.94 -11.77 -9.24
N THR A 57 -13.72 -11.32 -9.00
CA THR A 57 -12.94 -10.32 -9.76
C THR A 57 -13.44 -8.88 -9.67
N LYS A 58 -14.60 -8.62 -9.06
CA LYS A 58 -15.13 -7.26 -8.92
C LYS A 58 -14.58 -6.57 -7.68
N SER A 59 -14.37 -5.26 -7.80
CA SER A 59 -13.87 -4.41 -6.73
C SER A 59 -14.95 -3.44 -6.22
N TRP A 60 -14.81 -3.01 -4.97
CA TRP A 60 -15.65 -1.99 -4.37
C TRP A 60 -14.84 -1.09 -3.43
N GLU A 61 -15.26 0.17 -3.33
CA GLU A 61 -14.73 1.10 -2.32
C GLU A 61 -15.22 0.72 -0.92
N LEU A 62 -14.33 0.87 0.06
CA LEU A 62 -14.58 0.60 1.48
C LEU A 62 -15.15 1.80 2.24
N ALA A 63 -15.61 2.82 1.53
CA ALA A 63 -16.21 4.02 2.12
C ALA A 63 -17.23 3.64 3.22
N PRO A 64 -17.14 4.24 4.42
CA PRO A 64 -16.41 5.46 4.76
C PRO A 64 -14.91 5.29 5.09
N PHE A 65 -14.36 4.07 5.02
CA PHE A 65 -12.93 3.84 5.15
C PHE A 65 -12.20 4.11 3.84
N CYS A 66 -10.97 4.63 3.92
CA CYS A 66 -10.15 4.84 2.74
C CYS A 66 -9.45 3.54 2.32
N GLY A 67 -10.08 2.85 1.37
CA GLY A 67 -9.59 1.60 0.83
C GLY A 67 -10.49 1.06 -0.26
N ARG A 68 -10.03 0.01 -0.91
CA ARG A 68 -10.76 -0.77 -1.91
C ARG A 68 -10.59 -2.23 -1.61
N SER A 69 -11.65 -2.99 -1.84
CA SER A 69 -11.60 -4.44 -1.77
C SER A 69 -11.90 -5.05 -3.13
N THR A 70 -11.37 -6.24 -3.36
CA THR A 70 -11.63 -7.04 -4.56
C THR A 70 -11.97 -8.47 -4.15
N CYS A 71 -13.05 -9.01 -4.70
CA CYS A 71 -13.42 -10.41 -4.48
C CYS A 71 -12.51 -11.28 -5.35
N VAL A 72 -11.71 -12.16 -4.76
CA VAL A 72 -10.77 -13.01 -5.49
C VAL A 72 -10.99 -14.49 -5.17
N PRO A 73 -11.07 -15.37 -6.17
CA PRO A 73 -11.12 -16.80 -5.91
C PRO A 73 -9.77 -17.32 -5.41
N ALA A 74 -9.80 -18.40 -4.65
CA ALA A 74 -8.59 -19.13 -4.27
C ALA A 74 -7.96 -19.82 -5.49
N ASP A 75 -6.63 -19.79 -5.58
CA ASP A 75 -5.87 -20.39 -6.69
C ASP A 75 -5.90 -21.92 -6.71
N ASP A 76 -6.39 -22.55 -5.64
CA ASP A 76 -6.42 -24.00 -5.45
C ASP A 76 -7.69 -24.68 -5.98
N ASN A 77 -8.56 -23.94 -6.69
CA ASN A 77 -9.87 -24.40 -7.17
C ASN A 77 -10.80 -24.95 -6.08
N SER A 78 -10.56 -24.62 -4.80
CA SER A 78 -11.39 -25.07 -3.68
C SER A 78 -12.78 -24.42 -3.64
N GLY A 79 -13.04 -23.44 -4.50
CA GLY A 79 -14.24 -22.60 -4.47
C GLY A 79 -14.25 -21.59 -3.32
N ARG A 80 -13.18 -21.54 -2.50
CA ARG A 80 -13.04 -20.51 -1.47
C ARG A 80 -12.85 -19.15 -2.11
N LEU A 81 -13.40 -18.13 -1.45
CA LEU A 81 -13.27 -16.74 -1.83
C LEU A 81 -12.45 -16.00 -0.79
N PHE A 82 -11.65 -15.07 -1.25
CA PHE A 82 -10.92 -14.11 -0.45
C PHE A 82 -11.33 -12.70 -0.85
N GLU A 83 -11.14 -11.78 0.09
CA GLU A 83 -11.21 -10.35 -0.15
C GLU A 83 -9.77 -9.82 -0.13
N LEU A 84 -9.30 -9.35 -1.29
CA LEU A 84 -8.07 -8.59 -1.39
C LEU A 84 -8.37 -7.15 -0.99
N VAL A 85 -7.94 -6.78 0.21
CA VAL A 85 -8.10 -5.43 0.77
C VAL A 85 -6.87 -4.61 0.46
N GLU A 86 -7.08 -3.46 -0.16
CA GLU A 86 -6.09 -2.42 -0.44
C GLU A 86 -6.48 -1.16 0.33
N ASP A 87 -5.66 -0.74 1.30
CA ASP A 87 -5.94 0.41 2.17
C ASP A 87 -4.68 1.26 2.40
N CYS A 88 -4.80 2.33 3.19
CA CYS A 88 -3.68 3.22 3.51
C CYS A 88 -2.70 2.63 4.53
N GLY A 89 -2.97 1.44 5.05
CA GLY A 89 -2.21 0.80 6.10
C GLY A 89 -2.42 1.39 7.48
N PRO A 90 -1.66 0.91 8.48
CA PRO A 90 -1.73 1.44 9.83
C PRO A 90 -1.29 2.89 9.87
N LEU A 91 -2.01 3.65 10.69
CA LEU A 91 -1.64 4.99 11.07
C LEU A 91 -0.30 4.98 11.84
N PRO A 92 0.48 6.07 11.73
CA PRO A 92 1.70 6.17 12.49
C PRO A 92 1.39 6.23 13.99
N LYS A 93 2.38 5.86 14.80
CA LYS A 93 2.36 6.14 16.24
C LYS A 93 2.24 7.65 16.45
N ALA A 94 1.54 8.04 17.51
CA ALA A 94 1.35 9.43 17.85
C ALA A 94 2.71 10.15 18.00
N ASN A 95 2.92 11.18 17.20
CA ASN A 95 4.11 12.02 17.24
C ASN A 95 3.67 13.49 17.29
N PRO A 96 3.93 14.23 18.39
CA PRO A 96 3.49 15.62 18.52
C PRO A 96 4.13 16.57 17.50
N LYS A 97 5.23 16.17 16.85
CA LYS A 97 5.93 16.94 15.81
C LYS A 97 5.43 16.67 14.40
N CYS A 98 4.43 15.81 14.24
CA CYS A 98 3.84 15.48 12.95
C CYS A 98 2.32 15.65 13.02
N LYS A 99 1.76 16.38 12.06
CA LYS A 99 0.32 16.63 11.96
C LYS A 99 -0.23 16.09 10.64
N LEU A 100 -1.53 15.80 10.62
CA LEU A 100 -2.23 15.53 9.37
C LEU A 100 -2.21 16.81 8.51
N SER A 101 -1.77 16.69 7.27
CA SER A 101 -1.71 17.78 6.30
C SER A 101 -3.12 18.17 5.87
N ASP A 102 -3.34 19.48 5.68
CA ASP A 102 -4.56 20.05 5.10
C ASP A 102 -4.78 19.62 3.65
N LYS A 103 -3.75 19.05 3.00
CA LYS A 103 -3.84 18.45 1.66
C LYS A 103 -4.55 17.10 1.66
N THR A 104 -4.80 16.51 2.83
CA THR A 104 -5.50 15.23 2.94
C THR A 104 -6.98 15.39 2.61
N ASN A 105 -7.43 14.83 1.49
CA ASN A 105 -8.84 14.83 1.13
C ASN A 105 -9.53 13.51 1.52
N LYS A 106 -10.06 13.43 2.75
CA LYS A 106 -10.68 12.20 3.29
C LYS A 106 -11.91 11.70 2.52
N THR A 107 -12.51 12.52 1.66
CA THR A 107 -13.70 12.14 0.88
C THR A 107 -13.37 11.74 -0.56
N ALA A 108 -12.11 11.80 -0.96
CA ALA A 108 -11.66 11.31 -2.25
C ALA A 108 -11.81 9.79 -2.36
N SER A 109 -11.76 9.25 -3.57
CA SER A 109 -11.68 7.80 -3.78
C SER A 109 -10.30 7.29 -3.41
N PHE A 110 -10.21 6.01 -3.01
CA PHE A 110 -8.91 5.39 -2.80
C PHE A 110 -8.11 5.35 -4.12
N PRO A 111 -6.80 5.65 -4.11
CA PRO A 111 -5.90 5.89 -2.96
C PRO A 111 -5.77 7.34 -2.50
N ASP A 112 -6.47 8.27 -3.14
CA ASP A 112 -6.28 9.72 -2.90
C ASP A 112 -6.85 10.20 -1.55
N CYS A 113 -7.68 9.39 -0.90
CA CYS A 113 -8.14 9.65 0.47
C CYS A 113 -7.12 9.31 1.57
N CYS A 114 -5.96 8.75 1.22
CA CYS A 114 -4.98 8.34 2.22
C CYS A 114 -4.37 9.53 2.97
N PRO A 115 -4.10 9.37 4.28
CA PRO A 115 -3.62 10.46 5.12
C PRO A 115 -2.20 10.89 4.71
N ILE A 116 -2.03 12.18 4.49
CA ILE A 116 -0.75 12.81 4.25
C ILE A 116 -0.34 13.51 5.53
N PHE A 117 0.87 13.26 6.03
CA PHE A 117 1.37 13.89 7.25
C PHE A 117 2.50 14.86 6.93
N GLU A 118 2.49 15.99 7.63
CA GLU A 118 3.55 17.00 7.60
C GLU A 118 4.23 17.02 8.98
N CYS A 119 5.56 16.88 8.96
CA CYS A 119 6.38 16.83 10.16
C CYS A 119 7.32 18.03 10.22
N GLU A 120 7.64 18.48 11.43
CA GLU A 120 8.74 19.44 11.67
C GLU A 120 10.09 18.86 11.22
N ASP A 121 11.06 19.73 10.95
CA ASP A 121 12.38 19.32 10.46
C ASP A 121 13.05 18.31 11.40
N GLY A 122 13.45 17.17 10.81
CA GLY A 122 14.09 16.07 11.52
C GLY A 122 13.14 15.13 12.26
N ALA A 123 11.83 15.42 12.33
CA ALA A 123 10.84 14.49 12.88
C ALA A 123 10.46 13.42 11.85
N LYS A 124 10.42 12.16 12.29
CA LYS A 124 10.02 11.01 11.47
C LYS A 124 8.79 10.34 12.08
N LEU A 125 7.94 9.80 11.22
CA LEU A 125 6.83 8.96 11.63
C LEU A 125 7.30 7.53 11.82
N GLU A 126 6.99 6.97 12.98
CA GLU A 126 7.12 5.55 13.22
C GLU A 126 5.77 4.87 12.99
N TYR A 127 5.78 3.74 12.30
CA TYR A 127 4.59 2.95 12.07
C TYR A 127 4.65 1.65 12.88
N PRO A 128 3.50 1.08 13.27
CA PRO A 128 3.45 -0.27 13.79
C PRO A 128 3.94 -1.27 12.74
N ASP A 129 4.70 -2.28 13.18
CA ASP A 129 5.08 -3.41 12.32
C ASP A 129 3.86 -4.31 12.11
N ILE A 130 3.51 -4.54 10.84
CA ILE A 130 2.40 -5.42 10.47
C ILE A 130 2.90 -6.39 9.39
N PRO A 131 2.51 -7.67 9.43
CA PRO A 131 2.70 -8.58 8.30
C PRO A 131 1.93 -8.05 7.09
N THR A 132 2.64 -7.71 6.02
CA THR A 132 2.04 -7.20 4.77
C THR A 132 2.39 -8.11 3.61
N LEU A 133 1.48 -8.20 2.64
CA LEU A 133 1.83 -8.82 1.36
C LEU A 133 2.90 -7.97 0.64
N PRO A 134 3.76 -8.58 -0.19
CA PRO A 134 4.69 -7.82 -1.01
C PRO A 134 3.95 -6.82 -1.91
N PRO A 135 4.59 -5.69 -2.27
CA PRO A 135 4.01 -4.72 -3.17
C PRO A 135 3.60 -5.38 -4.50
N PRO A 136 2.53 -4.87 -5.17
CA PRO A 136 2.07 -5.41 -6.44
C PRO A 136 3.20 -5.44 -7.45
N SER A 137 3.33 -6.57 -8.14
CA SER A 137 4.27 -6.69 -9.25
C SER A 137 3.84 -5.78 -10.41
N GLU A 138 4.76 -5.43 -11.31
CA GLU A 138 4.42 -4.66 -12.51
C GLU A 138 3.33 -5.35 -13.36
N ALA A 139 3.26 -6.68 -13.29
CA ALA A 139 2.21 -7.48 -13.92
C ALA A 139 0.84 -7.29 -13.25
N ASP A 140 0.79 -7.18 -11.92
CA ASP A 140 -0.44 -6.93 -11.16
C ASP A 140 -1.02 -5.54 -11.50
N VAL A 141 -0.14 -4.53 -11.65
CA VAL A 141 -0.53 -3.16 -12.00
C VAL A 141 -1.06 -3.09 -13.45
N ALA A 142 -0.49 -3.88 -14.36
CA ALA A 142 -0.95 -3.95 -15.74
C ALA A 142 -2.35 -4.57 -15.86
N ALA A 143 -2.68 -5.57 -15.02
CA ALA A 143 -3.99 -6.22 -14.98
C ALA A 143 -5.08 -5.36 -14.35
N ALA A 144 -4.73 -4.38 -13.50
CA ALA A 144 -5.67 -3.48 -12.83
C ALA A 144 -6.13 -2.28 -13.71
N LYS A 145 -5.56 -2.10 -14.91
CA LYS A 145 -6.04 -1.08 -15.85
C LYS A 145 -7.38 -1.54 -16.46
N PRO A 146 -8.38 -0.65 -16.61
CA PRO A 146 -9.63 -1.00 -17.28
C PRO A 146 -9.32 -1.51 -18.68
N GLN A 147 -9.71 -2.74 -18.99
CA GLN A 147 -9.76 -3.18 -20.39
C GLN A 147 -10.80 -2.29 -21.11
N PRO A 148 -10.48 -1.74 -22.30
CA PRO A 148 -11.49 -1.05 -23.09
C PRO A 148 -12.63 -2.02 -23.39
N GLU A 149 -13.86 -1.60 -23.07
CA GLU A 149 -15.09 -2.33 -23.38
C GLU A 149 -15.07 -2.79 -24.85
N ALA A 150 -15.21 -4.10 -25.06
CA ALA A 150 -15.40 -4.65 -26.39
C ALA A 150 -16.72 -4.10 -26.97
N PRO A 151 -16.79 -3.78 -28.28
CA PRO A 151 -18.03 -3.31 -28.89
C PRO A 151 -19.10 -4.40 -28.76
N LYS A 152 -20.24 -4.03 -28.19
CA LYS A 152 -21.41 -4.88 -28.04
C LYS A 152 -21.95 -5.24 -29.45
N PRO A 153 -22.35 -6.51 -29.70
CA PRO A 153 -22.90 -6.95 -30.99
C PRO A 153 -24.26 -6.30 -31.30
#